data_AF-A0A8J8SV25-F1
#
_entry.id   AF-A0A8J8SV25-F1
#
_cell.length_a   1.000
_cell.length_b   1.000
_cell.length_c   1.000
_cell.angle_alpha   90.00
_cell.angle_beta   90.00
_cell.angle_gamma   90.00
#
_symmetry.space_group_name_H-M   'P 1'
#
loop_
_entity.id
_entity.type
_entity.pdbx_description
1 polymer ?
#
loop_
_entity_poly.entity_id
_entity_poly.type
_entity_poly.pdbx_seq_one_letter_code
_entity_poly.pdbx_strand_id
1 'polypeptide(L)'
;MIEEQKHQNEKPNHIQAELTQLSTKPTKQQRLKDIEDLLNAHLKRGEPKEPTPDECCGNGCSPCVWDTYYSKLDVYMDKRDQLESKKVEIEEEESD
;
A
#
# COMPACT_ATOMS: atom_id res chain seq x y z
N MET A 1 39.97 -1.40 6.51
CA MET A 1 39.06 -2.42 7.02
C MET A 1 37.66 -2.00 6.62
N ILE A 2 37.16 -2.67 5.58
CA ILE A 2 35.77 -2.92 5.16
C ILE A 2 34.79 -1.73 5.19
N GLU A 3 34.59 -1.13 4.02
CA GLU A 3 33.36 -0.41 3.65
C GLU A 3 32.18 -1.39 3.62
N GLU A 4 31.35 -1.40 4.65
CA GLU A 4 30.07 -2.12 4.62
C GLU A 4 29.00 -1.26 3.96
N GLN A 5 28.93 -1.42 2.64
CA GLN A 5 27.78 -1.15 1.79
C GLN A 5 26.49 -1.73 2.41
N LYS A 6 25.73 -0.91 3.14
CA LYS A 6 24.32 -1.21 3.43
C LYS A 6 23.42 -0.55 2.37
N HIS A 7 23.58 -0.99 1.13
CA HIS A 7 22.51 -0.90 0.13
C HIS A 7 21.42 -1.90 0.54
N GLN A 8 20.58 -1.52 1.49
CA GLN A 8 19.34 -2.24 1.75
C GLN A 8 18.29 -1.73 0.78
N ASN A 9 18.28 -2.37 -0.39
CA ASN A 9 17.13 -2.67 -1.22
C ASN A 9 15.90 -1.79 -0.97
N GLU A 10 15.82 -0.67 -1.68
CA GLU A 10 14.55 -0.01 -1.98
C GLU A 10 13.68 -1.03 -2.72
N LYS A 11 12.90 -1.81 -1.95
CA LYS A 11 12.00 -2.81 -2.52
C LYS A 11 11.07 -2.06 -3.46
N PRO A 12 11.01 -2.41 -4.76
CA PRO A 12 10.12 -1.73 -5.68
C PRO A 12 8.71 -1.85 -5.14
N ASN A 13 8.12 -0.69 -4.84
CA ASN A 13 6.77 -0.58 -4.32
C ASN A 13 5.84 -1.27 -5.34
N HIS A 14 5.23 -2.40 -4.96
CA HIS A 14 4.38 -3.22 -5.83
C HIS A 14 3.24 -2.40 -6.49
N ILE A 15 2.92 -1.23 -5.92
CA ILE A 15 1.92 -0.30 -6.45
C ILE A 15 2.40 0.41 -7.72
N GLN A 16 3.71 0.69 -7.85
CA GLN A 16 4.27 1.35 -9.04
C GLN A 16 4.02 0.52 -10.31
N ALA A 17 4.06 -0.82 -10.23
CA ALA A 17 3.79 -1.69 -11.37
C ALA A 17 2.32 -1.64 -11.84
N GLU A 18 1.36 -1.52 -10.91
CA GLU A 18 -0.08 -1.41 -11.23
C GLU A 18 -0.43 -0.02 -11.81
N LEU A 19 0.18 1.05 -11.29
CA LEU A 19 -0.03 2.41 -11.78
C LEU A 19 0.54 2.64 -13.20
N THR A 20 1.50 1.83 -13.63
CA THR A 20 2.19 2.01 -14.93
C THR A 20 1.38 1.54 -16.14
N GLN A 21 0.26 0.82 -15.95
CA GLN A 21 -0.56 0.27 -17.05
C GLN A 21 -1.79 1.11 -17.43
N LEU A 22 -1.94 2.32 -16.88
CA LEU A 22 -3.10 3.18 -17.16
C LEU A 22 -3.04 3.76 -18.58
N SER A 23 -4.12 3.47 -19.33
CA SER A 23 -4.32 3.59 -20.78
C SER A 23 -4.00 4.95 -21.45
N THR A 24 -3.74 4.88 -22.75
CA THR A 24 -3.15 5.85 -23.69
C THR A 24 -3.98 7.11 -24.03
N LYS A 25 -4.45 7.86 -23.02
CA LYS A 25 -4.90 9.29 -23.02
C LYS A 25 -6.09 9.44 -22.05
N PRO A 26 -5.88 9.78 -20.78
CA PRO A 26 -7.00 9.87 -19.85
C PRO A 26 -7.35 11.33 -19.59
N THR A 27 -8.63 11.67 -19.72
CA THR A 27 -9.18 12.90 -19.16
C THR A 27 -9.01 12.88 -17.63
N LYS A 28 -9.09 14.04 -16.97
CA LYS A 28 -9.08 14.11 -15.49
C LYS A 28 -10.08 13.14 -14.88
N GLN A 29 -11.31 13.10 -15.42
CA GLN A 29 -12.38 12.23 -14.95
C GLN A 29 -12.01 10.75 -15.05
N GLN A 30 -11.32 10.33 -16.12
CA GLN A 30 -10.90 8.94 -16.26
C GLN A 30 -9.82 8.57 -15.22
N ARG A 31 -8.84 9.46 -15.01
CA ARG A 31 -7.80 9.24 -13.99
C ARG A 31 -8.39 9.11 -12.58
N LEU A 32 -9.35 9.97 -12.24
CA LEU A 32 -10.06 9.89 -10.95
C LEU A 32 -10.83 8.58 -10.81
N LYS A 33 -11.53 8.16 -11.86
CA LYS A 33 -12.27 6.91 -11.87
C LYS A 33 -11.36 5.70 -11.66
N ASP A 34 -10.20 5.69 -12.31
CA ASP A 34 -9.23 4.60 -12.18
C ASP A 34 -8.67 4.51 -10.76
N ILE A 35 -8.32 5.64 -10.14
CA ILE A 35 -7.87 5.68 -8.74
C ILE A 35 -8.97 5.23 -7.77
N GLU A 36 -10.21 5.66 -8.00
CA GLU A 36 -11.36 5.23 -7.21
C GLU A 36 -11.58 3.71 -7.31
N ASP A 37 -11.47 3.14 -8.51
CA ASP A 37 -11.63 1.70 -8.72
C ASP A 37 -10.49 0.90 -8.07
N LEU A 38 -9.25 1.43 -8.08
CA LEU A 38 -8.11 0.85 -7.35
C LEU A 38 -8.33 0.90 -5.83
N LEU A 39 -8.84 2.00 -5.29
CA LEU A 39 -9.17 2.14 -3.88
C LEU A 39 -10.26 1.14 -3.48
N ASN A 40 -11.32 1.02 -4.28
CA ASN A 40 -12.39 0.06 -4.06
C ASN A 40 -11.89 -1.39 -4.11
N ALA A 41 -11.02 -1.72 -5.07
CA ALA A 41 -10.41 -3.04 -5.17
C ALA A 41 -9.52 -3.34 -3.95
N HIS A 42 -8.80 -2.34 -3.44
CA HIS A 42 -7.99 -2.46 -2.23
C HIS A 42 -8.86 -2.70 -0.98
N LEU A 43 -9.90 -1.88 -0.77
CA LEU A 43 -10.87 -2.05 0.33
C LEU A 43 -11.56 -3.42 0.28
N LYS A 44 -11.88 -3.91 -0.93
CA LYS A 44 -12.48 -5.24 -1.12
C LYS A 44 -11.56 -6.39 -0.73
N ARG A 45 -10.24 -6.22 -0.85
CA ARG A 45 -9.25 -7.21 -0.37
C ARG A 45 -9.29 -7.33 1.16
N GLY A 46 -9.70 -6.26 1.84
CA GLY A 46 -9.89 -6.20 3.28
C GLY A 46 -8.61 -5.87 4.04
N GLU A 47 -8.77 -5.16 5.15
CA GLU A 47 -7.72 -4.93 6.13
C GLU A 47 -7.30 -6.26 6.77
N PRO A 48 -6.00 -6.45 7.10
CA PRO A 48 -5.55 -7.60 7.87
C PRO A 48 -6.36 -7.76 9.15
N LYS A 49 -6.67 -8.99 9.52
CA LYS A 49 -7.41 -9.27 10.76
C LYS A 49 -6.44 -9.32 11.92
N GLU A 50 -6.81 -8.68 13.03
CA GLU A 50 -6.09 -8.82 14.29
C GLU A 50 -6.03 -10.29 14.70
N PRO A 51 -4.87 -10.76 15.16
CA PRO A 51 -4.76 -12.12 15.67
C PRO A 51 -5.54 -12.26 16.96
N THR A 52 -6.20 -13.41 17.10
CA THR A 52 -6.90 -13.79 18.32
C THR A 52 -5.92 -14.14 19.43
N PRO A 53 -6.35 -14.09 20.72
CA PRO A 53 -5.51 -14.53 21.84
C PRO A 53 -5.02 -15.99 21.69
N ASP A 54 -5.82 -16.86 21.07
CA ASP A 54 -5.48 -18.27 20.86
C ASP A 54 -4.39 -18.47 19.80
N GLU A 55 -4.24 -17.54 18.85
CA GLU A 55 -3.15 -17.53 17.86
C GLU A 55 -1.85 -16.96 18.45
N CYS A 56 -1.94 -16.26 19.58
CA CYS A 56 -0.78 -15.72 20.28
C CYS A 56 -0.20 -16.78 21.23
N CYS A 57 1.05 -17.20 21.00
CA CYS A 57 1.73 -18.16 21.88
C CYS A 57 1.96 -17.65 23.31
N GLY A 58 1.73 -16.37 23.59
CA GLY A 58 1.86 -15.73 24.92
C GLY A 58 3.28 -15.60 25.48
N ASN A 59 4.28 -16.19 24.81
CA ASN A 59 5.64 -16.36 25.33
C ASN A 59 6.71 -15.60 24.51
N GLY A 60 6.32 -14.69 23.62
CA GLY A 60 7.26 -13.90 22.82
C GLY A 60 8.02 -14.70 21.75
N CYS A 61 7.36 -15.69 21.13
CA CYS A 61 7.94 -16.50 20.06
C CYS A 61 8.31 -15.63 18.84
N SER A 62 9.40 -15.99 18.13
CA SER A 62 9.78 -15.36 16.86
C SER A 62 9.67 -16.38 15.70
N PRO A 63 8.90 -16.10 14.64
CA PRO A 63 8.14 -14.86 14.39
C PRO A 63 6.90 -14.72 15.30
N CYS A 64 6.63 -13.49 15.78
CA CYS A 64 5.42 -13.21 16.54
C CYS A 64 4.23 -13.00 15.58
N VAL A 65 3.05 -13.48 15.95
CA VAL A 65 1.83 -13.29 15.14
C VAL A 65 1.50 -11.80 14.96
N TRP A 66 1.78 -10.99 15.99
CA TRP A 66 1.63 -9.54 15.95
C TRP A 66 2.58 -8.87 14.96
N ASP A 67 3.82 -9.33 14.85
CA ASP A 67 4.78 -8.78 13.88
C ASP A 67 4.26 -8.94 12.45
N THR A 68 3.71 -10.13 12.15
CA THR A 68 3.13 -10.41 10.82
C THR A 68 1.88 -9.59 10.58
N TYR A 69 1.02 -9.42 11.60
CA TYR A 69 -0.17 -8.58 11.52
C TYR A 69 0.19 -7.13 11.21
N TYR A 70 1.04 -6.50 12.02
CA TYR A 70 1.41 -5.10 11.84
C TYR A 70 2.15 -4.86 10.52
N SER A 71 3.03 -5.79 10.11
CA SER A 71 3.70 -5.66 8.81
C SER A 71 2.70 -5.69 7.64
N LYS A 72 1.66 -6.52 7.70
CA LYS A 72 0.61 -6.53 6.67
C LYS A 72 -0.27 -5.29 6.75
N LEU A 73 -0.55 -4.82 7.97
CA LEU A 73 -1.37 -3.63 8.21
C LEU A 73 -0.69 -2.38 7.65
N ASP A 74 0.61 -2.22 7.93
CA ASP A 74 1.44 -1.14 7.42
C ASP A 74 1.36 -1.04 5.88
N VAL A 75 1.58 -2.17 5.20
CA VAL A 75 1.46 -2.24 3.72
C VAL A 75 0.04 -1.91 3.24
N TYR A 76 -0.99 -2.29 3.99
CA TYR A 76 -2.37 -1.97 3.66
C TYR A 76 -2.63 -0.46 3.78
N MET A 77 -2.26 0.14 4.92
CA MET A 77 -2.44 1.57 5.18
C MET A 77 -1.65 2.42 4.19
N ASP A 78 -0.38 2.09 3.94
CA ASP A 78 0.46 2.77 2.95
C ASP A 78 -0.18 2.77 1.56
N LYS A 79 -0.76 1.64 1.14
CA LYS A 79 -1.41 1.54 -0.18
C LYS A 79 -2.64 2.42 -0.25
N ARG A 80 -3.47 2.40 0.79
CA ARG A 80 -4.68 3.23 0.86
C ARG A 80 -4.32 4.71 0.82
N ASP A 81 -3.38 5.13 1.66
CA ASP A 81 -2.99 6.53 1.80
C ASP A 81 -2.33 7.08 0.52
N GLN A 82 -1.58 6.24 -0.21
CA GLN A 82 -1.04 6.59 -1.53
C GLN A 82 -2.15 6.82 -2.56
N LEU A 83 -3.17 5.95 -2.60
CA LEU A 83 -4.30 6.09 -3.53
C LEU A 83 -5.14 7.33 -3.20
N GLU A 84 -5.38 7.61 -1.92
CA GLU A 84 -6.10 8.80 -1.48
C GLU A 84 -5.34 10.09 -1.82
N SER A 85 -4.03 10.13 -1.55
CA SER A 85 -3.18 11.27 -1.94
C SER A 85 -3.21 11.49 -3.45
N LYS A 86 -3.10 10.42 -4.24
CA LYS A 86 -3.16 10.49 -5.71
C LYS A 86 -4.50 11.03 -6.20
N LYS A 87 -5.59 10.66 -5.54
CA LYS A 87 -6.93 11.16 -5.86
C LYS A 87 -6.99 12.68 -5.66
N VAL A 88 -6.53 13.17 -4.51
CA VAL A 88 -6.50 14.62 -4.20
C VAL A 88 -5.65 15.38 -5.20
N GLU A 89 -4.44 14.89 -5.53
CA GLU A 89 -3.57 15.49 -6.55
C GLU A 89 -4.32 15.70 -7.88
N ILE A 90 -5.03 14.68 -8.36
CA ILE A 90 -5.77 14.76 -9.62
C ILE A 90 -7.02 15.65 -9.50
N GLU A 91 -7.69 15.69 -8.33
CA GLU A 91 -8.83 16.57 -8.07
C GLU A 91 -8.41 18.05 -8.11
N GLU A 92 -7.25 18.37 -7.55
CA GLU A 92 -6.67 19.71 -7.48
C GLU A 92 -6.04 20.19 -8.81
N GLU A 93 -5.74 19.27 -9.74
CA GLU A 93 -5.22 19.60 -11.09
C GLU A 93 -6.21 20.43 -11.97
N GLU A 94 -7.40 20.82 -11.50
CA GLU A 94 -8.19 21.90 -12.16
C GLU A 94 -8.34 23.13 -11.27
N SER A 95 -7.32 23.97 -11.33
CA SER A 95 -7.43 25.38 -11.03
C SER A 95 -6.53 26.15 -12.00
N ASP A 96 -6.86 26.12 -13.30
CA ASP A 96 -6.40 27.13 -14.27
C ASP A 96 -7.46 27.31 -15.38
#